data_AF-A0A3S3EVT0-F1
#
_entry.id   AF-A0A3S3EVT0-F1
#
_cell.length_a   1.000
_cell.length_b   1.000
_cell.length_c   1.000
_cell.angle_alpha   90.00
_cell.angle_beta   90.00
_cell.angle_gamma   90.00
#
_symmetry.space_group_name_H-M   'P 1'
#
loop_
_entity.id
_entity.type
_entity.pdbx_description
1 polymer ?
#
loop_
_entity_poly.entity_id
_entity_poly.type
_entity_poly.pdbx_seq_one_letter_code
_entity_poly.pdbx_strand_id
1 'polypeptide(L)' 'MPTRYSIETCPDDAKVLHMKLNEAAENGGRVVNVIWQPEREITNREFPDDLKVWVESGYIIILEYFEQDPANER' A
#
# COMPACT_ATOMS: atom_id res chain seq x y z
N MET A 1 -20.85 3.08 -9.58
CA MET A 1 -19.52 3.61 -9.23
C MET A 1 -18.55 2.43 -9.26
N PRO A 2 -17.68 2.29 -10.26
CA PRO A 2 -16.63 1.27 -10.19
C PRO A 2 -15.64 1.64 -9.08
N THR A 3 -15.28 0.65 -8.27
CA THR A 3 -14.38 0.83 -7.14
C THR A 3 -12.96 0.50 -7.59
N ARG A 4 -12.01 1.40 -7.32
CA ARG A 4 -10.59 1.16 -7.64
C ARG A 4 -9.81 0.86 -6.36
N TYR A 5 -9.13 -0.28 -6.33
CA TYR A 5 -8.21 -0.63 -5.26
C TYR A 5 -6.78 -0.26 -5.62
N SER A 6 -6.01 0.20 -4.64
CA SER A 6 -4.56 0.44 -4.74
C SER A 6 -3.84 -0.26 -3.60
N ILE A 7 -2.61 -0.71 -3.87
CA ILE A 7 -1.72 -1.29 -2.88
C ILE A 7 -0.44 -0.45 -2.87
N GLU A 8 -0.08 0.04 -1.70
CA GLU A 8 1.14 0.80 -1.50
C GLU A 8 2.03 0.14 -0.46
N THR A 9 3.34 0.26 -0.67
CA THR A 9 4.35 -0.11 0.32
C THR A 9 4.85 1.12 1.07
N CYS A 10 5.16 0.94 2.35
CA CYS A 10 5.74 1.94 3.22
C CYS A 10 6.87 1.29 4.03
N PRO A 11 8.04 1.93 4.18
CA PRO A 11 9.07 1.44 5.11
C PRO A 11 8.57 1.42 6.55
N ASP A 12 9.28 0.72 7.44
CA ASP A 12 8.94 0.60 8.86
C ASP A 12 9.23 1.90 9.66
N ASP A 13 8.62 2.99 9.24
CA ASP A 13 8.68 4.30 9.89
C ASP A 13 7.25 4.82 10.12
N ALA A 14 6.88 4.94 11.39
CA ALA A 14 5.55 5.40 11.80
C ALA A 14 5.20 6.81 11.31
N LYS A 15 6.18 7.72 11.16
CA LYS A 15 5.95 9.07 10.65
C LYS A 15 5.62 9.03 9.16
N VAL A 16 6.34 8.22 8.40
CA VAL A 16 6.10 8.04 6.96
C VAL A 16 4.75 7.37 6.73
N LEU A 17 4.41 6.36 7.53
CA LEU A 17 3.09 5.72 7.49
C LEU A 17 1.98 6.75 7.74
N HIS A 18 2.10 7.54 8.80
CA HIS A 18 1.10 8.55 9.13
C HIS A 18 0.92 9.57 7.98
N MET A 19 2.02 10.03 7.39
CA MET A 19 1.98 10.94 6.23
C MET A 19 1.25 10.32 5.04
N LYS A 20 1.56 9.07 4.69
CA LYS A 20 0.90 8.36 3.58
C LYS A 20 -0.60 8.15 3.80
N LEU A 21 -1.00 7.81 5.03
CA LEU A 21 -2.41 7.63 5.36
C LEU A 21 -3.19 8.96 5.27
N ASN A 22 -2.57 10.08 5.66
CA ASN A 22 -3.17 11.41 5.48
C ASN A 22 -3.30 11.76 4.00
N GLU A 23 -2.26 11.56 3.20
CA GLU A 23 -2.28 11.81 1.75
C GLU A 23 -3.37 10.97 1.05
N ALA A 24 -3.52 9.69 1.45
CA ALA A 24 -4.58 8.85 0.93
C ALA A 24 -5.97 9.41 1.25
N ALA A 25 -6.19 9.91 2.46
CA ALA A 25 -7.46 10.53 2.86
C ALA A 25 -7.73 11.85 2.10
N GLU A 26 -6.71 12.69 1.91
CA GLU A 26 -6.81 13.94 1.15
C GLU A 26 -7.17 13.70 -0.33
N ASN A 27 -6.66 12.60 -0.90
CA ASN A 27 -6.98 12.17 -2.26
C ASN A 27 -8.35 11.46 -2.39
N GLY A 28 -9.18 11.47 -1.34
CA GLY A 28 -10.49 10.82 -1.33
C GLY A 28 -10.43 9.28 -1.25
N GLY A 29 -9.27 8.74 -0.92
CA GLY A 29 -9.06 7.31 -0.68
C GLY A 29 -9.52 6.90 0.71
N ARG A 30 -10.11 5.71 0.80
CA ARG A 30 -10.45 5.05 2.05
C ARG A 30 -9.42 3.96 2.34
N VAL A 31 -8.82 4.01 3.52
CA VAL A 31 -7.94 2.95 3.99
C VAL A 31 -8.77 1.72 4.34
N VAL A 32 -8.52 0.61 3.63
CA VAL A 32 -9.18 -0.67 3.86
C VAL A 32 -8.42 -1.47 4.92
N ASN A 33 -7.09 -1.54 4.80
CA ASN A 33 -6.26 -2.27 5.74
C ASN A 33 -4.82 -1.74 5.72
N VAL A 34 -4.11 -1.91 6.84
CA VAL A 34 -2.68 -1.67 6.98
C VAL A 34 -2.07 -2.92 7.61
N ILE A 35 -1.17 -3.57 6.87
CA ILE A 35 -0.53 -4.82 7.29
C ILE A 35 0.94 -4.53 7.53
N TRP A 36 1.39 -4.63 8.77
CA TRP A 36 2.81 -4.64 9.08
C TRP A 36 3.41 -6.01 8.75
N GLN A 37 4.56 -6.01 8.11
CA GLN A 37 5.33 -7.20 7.80
C GLN A 37 6.72 -7.10 8.45
N PRO A 38 7.14 -8.12 9.22
CA PRO A 38 8.48 -8.16 9.76
C PRO A 38 9.51 -8.40 8.66
N GLU A 39 10.76 -8.06 8.98
CA GLU A 39 11.93 -8.44 8.19
C GLU A 39 11.97 -9.96 8.04
N ARG A 40 12.25 -10.44 6.83
CA ARG A 40 12.28 -11.88 6.53
C ARG A 40 13.19 -12.20 5.35
N GLU A 41 13.71 -13.41 5.37
CA GLU A 41 14.38 -14.00 4.21
C GLU A 41 13.32 -14.60 3.26
N ILE A 42 13.41 -14.25 1.98
CA ILE A 42 12.58 -14.84 0.91
C ILE A 42 13.46 -15.52 -0.13
N THR A 43 12.95 -16.60 -0.72
CA THR A 43 13.56 -17.18 -1.93
C THR A 43 13.09 -16.39 -3.14
N ASN A 44 14.01 -15.78 -3.87
CA ASN A 44 13.66 -15.10 -5.11
C ASN A 44 13.42 -16.12 -6.23
N ARG A 45 12.15 -16.32 -6.59
CA ARG A 45 11.72 -17.29 -7.61
C ARG A 45 12.01 -16.84 -9.05
N GLU A 46 12.44 -15.59 -9.25
CA GLU A 46 12.76 -15.07 -10.59
C GLU A 46 14.18 -15.44 -11.04
N PHE A 47 15.06 -15.87 -10.12
CA PHE A 47 16.43 -16.26 -10.44
C PHE A 47 16.63 -17.78 -10.27
N PRO A 48 17.34 -18.43 -11.20
CA PRO A 48 17.48 -19.89 -11.24
C PRO A 48 18.28 -20.51 -10.08
N ASP A 49 19.00 -19.70 -9.28
CA ASP A 49 19.89 -20.18 -8.21
C ASP A 49 19.28 -20.09 -6.80
N ASP A 50 17.95 -20.02 -6.66
CA ASP A 50 17.25 -19.96 -5.36
C ASP A 50 17.84 -18.91 -4.40
N LEU A 51 18.16 -17.73 -4.93
CA LEU A 51 18.86 -16.70 -4.17
C LEU A 51 17.98 -16.25 -2.99
N LYS A 52 18.51 -16.42 -1.79
CA LYS A 52 17.89 -15.95 -0.55
C LYS A 52 18.15 -14.44 -0.42
N VAL A 53 17.07 -13.67 -0.37
CA VAL A 53 17.10 -12.21 -0.25
C VAL A 53 16.46 -11.81 1.06
N TRP A 54 17.12 -10.92 1.80
CA TRP A 54 16.54 -10.27 2.96
C TRP A 54 15.65 -9.12 2.53
N VAL A 55 14.41 -9.12 3.00
CA VAL A 55 13.44 -8.04 2.78
C VAL A 55 13.22 -7.36 4.12
N GLU A 56 13.47 -6.05 4.16
CA GLU A 56 13.27 -5.22 5.35
C GLU A 56 11.82 -5.23 5.82
N SER A 57 11.60 -4.91 7.11
CA SER A 57 10.26 -4.71 7.63
C SER A 57 9.59 -3.49 6.99
N GLY A 58 8.25 -3.51 6.98
CA GLY A 58 7.48 -2.40 6.44
C GLY A 58 5.98 -2.64 6.49
N TYR A 59 5.23 -1.69 5.98
CA TYR A 59 3.77 -1.72 5.91
C TYR A 59 3.30 -1.88 4.48
N ILE A 60 2.23 -2.65 4.31
CA ILE A 60 1.42 -2.70 3.10
C ILE A 60 0.12 -1.98 3.41
N ILE A 61 -0.20 -0.95 2.64
CA ILE A 61 -1.41 -0.15 2.77
C ILE A 61 -2.35 -0.53 1.63
N ILE A 62 -3.57 -0.91 1.96
CA ILE A 62 -4.62 -1.24 0.99
C ILE A 62 -5.64 -0.10 1.00
N LEU A 63 -5.83 0.53 -0.16
CA LEU A 63 -6.67 1.69 -0.35
C LEU A 63 -7.83 1.40 -1.32
N GLU A 64 -8.95 2.07 -1.10
CA GLU A 64 -10.15 2.03 -1.93
C GLU A 64 -10.49 3.47 -2.38
N TYR A 65 -10.60 3.69 -3.68
CA TYR A 65 -10.99 4.98 -4.26
C TYR A 65 -12.35 4.85 -4.95
N PHE A 66 -13.19 5.85 -4.73
CA PHE A 66 -14.46 5.99 -5.42
C PHE A 66 -14.26 6.89 -6.65
N GLU A 67 -14.68 6.45 -7.84
CA GLU A 67 -14.78 7.38 -8.96
C GLU A 67 -15.81 8.46 -8.61
N GLN A 68 -15.40 9.73 -8.65
CA GLN A 68 -16.34 10.84 -8.59
C GLN A 68 -17.22 10.80 -9.84
N ASP A 69 -18.54 10.82 -9.66
CA ASP A 69 -19.49 10.90 -10.75
C ASP A 69 -19.38 12.30 -11.40
N PRO A 70 -18.93 12.42 -12.67
CA PRO A 70 -18.79 13.72 -13.34
C PRO A 70 -20.13 14.46 -13.49
N ALA A 71 -21.26 13.81 -13.24
CA ALA A 71 -22.59 14.42 -13.27
C ALA A 71 -22.96 15.21 -11.99
N ASN A 72 -22.18 15.11 -10.90
CA ASN A 72 -22.50 15.68 -9.60
C ASN A 72 -21.80 17.03 -9.30
N GLU A 73 -21.14 17.63 -10.30
CA GLU A 73 -20.69 19.03 -10.27
C GLU A 73 -21.85 19.95 -10.71
N ARG A 74 -22.80 20.23 -9.81
CA ARG A 74 -23.80 21.29 -9.99
C ARG A 74 -24.00 22.09 -8.72
#